data_AF-A0A847FH39-F1
#
_entry.id   AF-A0A847FH39-F1
#
_cell.length_a   1.000
_cell.length_b   1.000
_cell.length_c   1.000
_cell.angle_alpha   90.00
_cell.angle_beta   90.00
_cell.angle_gamma   90.00
#
_symmetry.space_group_name_H-M   'P 1'
#
loop_
_entity.id
_entity.type
_entity.pdbx_description
1 polymer ?
#
loop_
_entity_poly.entity_id
_entity_poly.type
_entity_poly.pdbx_seq_one_letter_code
_entity_poly.pdbx_strand_id
1 'polypeptide(L)'
;MIKLRNALIAFLLGAGLISIVHYSFLLQEKAGLSRALEEVNARVLVLEKDKAQLIQSLNSGREAVKKLSDDNAFLSMTVQAQGGHISALTAELEKTNARMKELDTGYSLLRCENSALKAQLFFVVKEEAKLRLSMTSLPELKKAIRGLKKKKTRAPSSPLVRKEKPKKPVEGQILEGNKGFLIKNGKPTFIKTIRIEVVPTSSR
;
A
#
# COMPACT_ATOMS: atom_id res chain seq x y z
N MET A 1 26.95 -125.07 -44.10
CA MET A 1 27.76 -123.98 -43.50
C MET A 1 27.82 -122.70 -44.33
N ILE A 2 27.98 -122.76 -45.66
CA ILE A 2 28.15 -121.56 -46.52
C ILE A 2 26.94 -120.58 -46.43
N LYS A 3 25.71 -121.09 -46.43
CA LYS A 3 24.49 -120.24 -46.30
C LYS A 3 24.39 -119.50 -44.96
N LEU A 4 24.77 -120.16 -43.85
CA LEU A 4 24.77 -119.54 -42.51
C LEU A 4 25.83 -118.44 -42.41
N ARG A 5 27.02 -118.68 -42.96
CA ARG A 5 28.10 -117.69 -43.03
C ARG A 5 27.69 -116.46 -43.84
N ASN A 6 27.03 -116.65 -44.98
CA ASN A 6 26.55 -115.54 -45.81
C ASN A 6 25.44 -114.74 -45.11
N ALA A 7 24.53 -115.41 -44.38
CA ALA A 7 23.50 -114.73 -43.58
C ALA A 7 24.11 -113.91 -42.44
N LEU A 8 25.14 -114.44 -41.76
CA LEU A 8 25.83 -113.75 -40.68
C LEU A 8 26.63 -112.53 -41.18
N ILE A 9 27.27 -112.64 -42.35
CA ILE A 9 27.93 -111.50 -43.02
C ILE A 9 26.91 -110.43 -43.41
N ALA A 10 25.77 -110.80 -43.98
CA ALA A 10 24.70 -109.84 -44.33
C ALA A 10 24.13 -109.13 -43.10
N PHE A 11 23.96 -109.84 -41.98
CA PHE A 11 23.51 -109.24 -40.72
C PHE A 11 24.53 -108.24 -40.16
N LEU A 12 25.82 -108.58 -40.14
CA LEU A 12 26.89 -107.67 -39.70
C LEU A 12 26.98 -106.42 -40.58
N LEU A 13 26.82 -106.56 -41.90
CA LEU A 13 26.77 -105.43 -42.83
C LEU A 13 25.54 -104.54 -42.56
N GLY A 14 24.37 -105.15 -42.32
CA GLY A 14 23.16 -104.41 -41.95
C GLY A 14 23.30 -103.64 -40.64
N ALA A 15 23.84 -104.27 -39.61
CA ALA A 15 24.12 -103.63 -38.32
C ALA A 15 25.13 -102.49 -38.46
N GLY A 16 26.19 -102.68 -39.27
CA GLY A 16 27.16 -101.64 -39.57
C GLY A 16 26.54 -100.43 -40.27
N LEU A 17 25.69 -100.65 -41.27
CA LEU A 17 24.97 -99.56 -41.96
C LEU A 17 24.03 -98.79 -41.02
N ILE A 18 23.26 -99.48 -40.18
CA ILE A 18 22.39 -98.84 -39.18
C ILE A 18 23.22 -98.00 -38.20
N SER A 19 24.37 -98.51 -37.76
CA SER A 19 25.27 -97.77 -36.86
C SER A 19 25.82 -96.48 -37.51
N ILE A 20 26.19 -96.53 -38.79
CA ILE A 20 26.65 -95.35 -39.55
C ILE A 20 25.53 -94.32 -39.69
N VAL A 21 24.32 -94.75 -40.04
CA VAL A 21 23.17 -93.84 -40.15
C VAL A 21 22.85 -93.20 -38.80
N HIS A 22 22.82 -93.99 -37.73
CA HIS A 22 22.59 -93.47 -36.38
C HIS A 22 23.69 -92.48 -35.93
N TYR A 23 24.95 -92.79 -36.21
CA TYR A 23 26.07 -91.89 -35.95
C TYR A 23 25.96 -90.57 -36.73
N SER A 24 25.53 -90.62 -38.00
CA SER A 24 25.30 -89.41 -38.80
C SER A 24 24.18 -88.53 -38.25
N PHE A 25 23.10 -89.14 -37.74
CA PHE A 25 22.01 -88.44 -37.09
C PHE A 25 22.47 -87.78 -35.79
N LEU A 26 23.22 -88.49 -34.94
CA LEU A 26 23.82 -87.94 -33.72
C LEU A 26 24.76 -86.77 -34.00
N LEU A 27 25.54 -86.83 -35.09
CA LEU A 27 26.39 -85.72 -35.54
C LEU A 27 25.57 -84.49 -35.95
N GLN A 28 24.45 -84.69 -36.66
CA GLN A 28 23.55 -83.60 -37.03
C GLN A 28 22.88 -82.98 -35.81
N GLU A 29 22.39 -83.79 -34.86
CA GLU A 29 21.82 -83.30 -33.61
C GLU A 29 22.85 -82.52 -32.78
N LYS A 30 24.07 -83.04 -32.66
CA LYS A 30 25.16 -82.35 -31.97
C LYS A 30 25.48 -81.00 -32.62
N ALA A 31 25.54 -80.95 -33.95
CA ALA A 31 25.74 -79.70 -34.68
C ALA A 31 24.58 -78.72 -34.44
N GLY A 32 23.33 -79.20 -34.46
CA GLY A 32 22.15 -78.41 -34.13
C GLY A 32 22.19 -77.83 -32.72
N LEU A 33 22.50 -78.66 -31.72
CA LEU A 33 22.67 -78.23 -30.33
C LEU A 33 23.79 -77.22 -30.18
N SER A 34 24.94 -77.42 -30.83
CA SER A 34 26.07 -76.48 -30.76
C SER A 34 25.71 -75.10 -31.29
N ARG A 35 24.97 -75.03 -32.42
CA ARG A 35 24.48 -73.77 -32.98
C ARG A 35 23.46 -73.11 -32.07
N ALA A 36 22.53 -73.87 -31.50
CA ALA A 36 21.56 -73.33 -30.55
C ALA A 36 22.24 -72.78 -29.30
N LEU A 37 23.28 -73.45 -28.81
CA LEU A 37 24.06 -72.99 -27.67
C LEU A 37 24.85 -71.71 -27.99
N GLU A 38 25.46 -71.62 -29.18
CA GLU A 38 26.11 -70.40 -29.67
C GLU A 38 25.12 -69.24 -29.80
N GLU A 39 23.93 -69.49 -30.34
CA GLU A 39 22.87 -68.48 -30.48
C GLU A 39 22.38 -67.99 -29.12
N VAL A 40 22.15 -68.90 -28.17
CA VAL A 40 21.77 -68.54 -26.80
C VAL A 40 22.88 -67.73 -26.13
N ASN A 41 24.15 -68.13 -26.27
CA ASN A 41 25.27 -67.36 -25.73
C ASN A 41 25.38 -65.97 -26.35
N ALA A 42 25.18 -65.84 -27.67
CA ALA A 42 25.15 -64.55 -28.34
C ALA A 42 24.02 -63.65 -27.81
N ARG A 43 22.82 -64.23 -27.58
CA ARG A 43 21.68 -63.51 -26.99
C ARG A 43 21.97 -63.09 -25.55
N VAL A 44 22.59 -63.95 -24.74
CA VAL A 44 22.98 -63.62 -23.36
C VAL A 44 23.95 -62.44 -23.34
N LEU A 45 24.97 -62.44 -24.22
CA LEU A 45 25.92 -61.33 -24.32
C LEU A 45 25.26 -60.00 -24.73
N VAL A 46 24.27 -60.04 -25.63
CA VAL A 46 23.49 -58.84 -25.98
C VAL A 46 22.68 -58.36 -24.78
N LEU A 47 21.97 -59.26 -24.09
CA LEU A 47 21.18 -58.93 -22.91
C LEU A 47 22.03 -58.37 -21.75
N GLU A 48 23.26 -58.87 -21.58
CA GLU A 48 24.21 -58.34 -20.59
C GLU A 48 24.65 -56.91 -20.93
N LYS A 49 24.91 -56.63 -22.20
CA LYS A 49 25.23 -55.27 -22.67
C LYS A 49 24.05 -54.32 -22.49
N ASP A 50 22.86 -54.74 -22.88
CA ASP A 50 21.64 -53.96 -22.74
C ASP A 50 21.36 -53.67 -21.26
N LYS A 51 21.52 -54.66 -20.39
CA LYS A 51 21.40 -54.49 -18.93
C LYS A 51 22.40 -53.48 -18.40
N ALA A 52 23.67 -53.55 -18.80
CA ALA A 52 24.69 -52.60 -18.38
C ALA A 52 24.36 -51.17 -18.83
N GLN A 53 23.92 -51.00 -20.09
CA GLN A 53 23.49 -49.71 -20.63
C GLN A 53 22.26 -49.16 -19.90
N LEU A 54 21.28 -50.02 -19.59
CA LEU A 54 20.08 -49.63 -18.85
C LEU A 54 20.45 -49.17 -17.44
N ILE A 55 21.31 -49.91 -16.73
CA ILE A 55 21.80 -49.52 -15.40
C ILE A 55 22.51 -48.15 -15.46
N GLN A 56 23.35 -47.93 -16.47
CA GLN A 56 24.02 -46.65 -16.65
C GLN A 56 23.01 -45.51 -16.87
N SER A 57 22.03 -45.69 -17.76
CA SER A 57 21.00 -44.68 -18.02
C SER A 57 20.14 -44.39 -16.79
N LEU A 58 19.87 -45.41 -15.97
CA LEU A 58 19.07 -45.28 -14.76
C LEU A 58 19.85 -44.51 -13.69
N ASN A 59 21.14 -44.78 -13.55
CA ASN A 59 22.01 -44.03 -12.63
C ASN A 59 22.15 -42.55 -13.07
N SER A 60 22.39 -42.29 -14.35
CA SER A 60 22.43 -40.90 -14.85
C SER A 60 21.09 -40.18 -14.67
N GLY A 61 19.97 -40.88 -14.89
CA GLY A 61 18.63 -40.35 -14.64
C GLY A 61 18.40 -40.01 -13.16
N ARG A 62 18.82 -40.89 -12.25
CA ARG A 62 18.75 -40.64 -10.79
C ARG A 62 19.60 -39.45 -10.36
N GLU A 63 20.80 -39.29 -10.91
CA GLU A 63 21.65 -38.14 -10.63
C GLU A 63 21.02 -36.83 -11.13
N ALA A 64 20.45 -36.84 -12.33
CA ALA A 64 19.74 -35.69 -12.87
C ALA A 64 18.53 -35.31 -11.99
N VAL A 65 17.74 -36.29 -11.55
CA VAL A 65 16.60 -36.05 -10.64
C VAL A 65 17.07 -35.48 -9.31
N LYS A 66 18.17 -35.98 -8.74
CA LYS A 66 18.73 -35.42 -7.50
C LYS A 66 19.16 -33.97 -7.68
N LYS A 67 19.90 -33.65 -8.74
CA LYS A 67 20.30 -32.28 -9.05
C LYS A 67 19.10 -31.36 -9.21
N LEU A 68 18.09 -31.77 -9.96
CA LEU A 68 16.86 -31.00 -10.12
C LEU A 68 16.11 -30.80 -8.79
N SER A 69 16.12 -31.81 -7.91
CA SER A 69 15.53 -31.70 -6.58
C SER A 69 16.29 -30.70 -5.70
N ASP A 70 17.61 -30.74 -5.72
CA ASP A 70 18.47 -29.82 -4.96
C ASP A 70 18.33 -28.38 -5.47
N ASP A 71 18.34 -28.19 -6.79
CA ASP A 71 18.12 -26.90 -7.44
C ASP A 71 16.74 -26.34 -7.10
N ASN A 72 15.70 -27.18 -7.12
CA ASN A 72 14.34 -26.76 -6.77
C ASN A 72 14.23 -26.36 -5.29
N ALA A 73 14.89 -27.11 -4.39
CA ALA A 73 14.94 -26.75 -2.97
C ALA A 73 15.65 -25.40 -2.76
N PHE A 74 16.78 -25.18 -3.44
CA PHE A 74 17.53 -23.93 -3.39
C PHE A 74 16.72 -22.74 -3.94
N LEU A 75 16.06 -22.92 -5.08
CA LEU A 75 15.20 -21.89 -5.69
C LEU A 75 14.01 -21.57 -4.79
N SER A 76 13.37 -22.58 -4.19
CA SER A 76 12.27 -22.40 -3.24
C SER A 76 12.70 -21.57 -2.02
N MET A 77 13.85 -21.89 -1.42
CA MET A 77 14.42 -21.09 -0.33
C MET A 77 14.72 -19.65 -0.76
N THR A 78 15.27 -19.46 -1.96
CA THR A 78 15.58 -18.13 -2.51
C THR A 78 14.32 -17.30 -2.72
N VAL A 79 13.28 -17.89 -3.29
CA VAL A 79 11.98 -17.24 -3.49
C VAL A 79 11.35 -16.86 -2.15
N GLN A 80 11.41 -17.74 -1.15
CA GLN A 80 10.90 -17.45 0.18
C GLN A 80 11.66 -16.29 0.84
N ALA A 81 12.99 -16.29 0.77
CA ALA A 81 13.83 -15.22 1.30
C ALA A 81 13.54 -13.88 0.61
N GLN A 82 13.46 -13.88 -0.72
CA GLN A 82 13.11 -12.68 -1.51
C GLN A 82 11.69 -12.20 -1.21
N GLY A 83 10.72 -13.11 -1.03
CA GLY A 83 9.37 -12.76 -0.61
C GLY A 83 9.34 -12.08 0.77
N GLY A 84 10.16 -12.55 1.71
CA GLY A 84 10.37 -11.90 3.00
C GLY A 84 10.94 -10.47 2.87
N HIS A 85 11.95 -10.30 2.02
CA HIS A 85 12.53 -8.97 1.73
C HIS A 85 11.53 -8.01 1.09
N ILE A 86 10.74 -8.48 0.12
CA ILE A 86 9.70 -7.67 -0.53
C ILE A 86 8.67 -7.24 0.52
N SER A 87 8.21 -8.17 1.37
CA SER A 87 7.26 -7.87 2.45
C SER A 87 7.81 -6.80 3.41
N ALA A 88 9.08 -6.91 3.82
CA ALA A 88 9.74 -5.92 4.66
C ALA A 88 9.83 -4.54 3.99
N LEU A 89 10.22 -4.49 2.72
CA LEU A 89 10.27 -3.25 1.94
C LEU A 89 8.88 -2.63 1.75
N THR A 90 7.85 -3.43 1.53
CA THR A 90 6.47 -2.93 1.44
C THR A 90 6.00 -2.31 2.76
N ALA A 91 6.30 -2.94 3.89
CA ALA A 91 5.97 -2.39 5.21
C ALA A 91 6.73 -1.08 5.49
N GLU A 92 8.00 -0.98 5.08
CA GLU A 92 8.78 0.25 5.20
C GLU A 92 8.22 1.37 4.29
N LEU A 93 7.80 1.03 3.07
CA LEU A 93 7.16 1.97 2.15
C LEU A 93 5.85 2.49 2.74
N GLU A 94 5.01 1.63 3.31
CA GLU A 94 3.77 2.05 3.98
C GLU A 94 4.05 2.98 5.16
N LYS A 95 5.05 2.66 5.99
CA LYS A 95 5.45 3.49 7.13
C LYS A 95 5.97 4.86 6.71
N THR A 96 6.80 4.91 5.66
CA THR A 96 7.32 6.18 5.12
C THR A 96 6.21 7.00 4.48
N ASN A 97 5.25 6.36 3.81
CA ASN A 97 4.07 7.02 3.24
C ASN A 97 3.16 7.60 4.33
N ALA A 98 2.95 6.88 5.43
CA ALA A 98 2.22 7.40 6.60
C ALA A 98 2.91 8.65 7.18
N ARG A 99 4.23 8.61 7.37
CA ARG A 99 5.03 9.77 7.81
C ARG A 99 4.94 10.95 6.85
N MET A 100 4.96 10.70 5.54
CA MET A 100 4.80 11.76 4.54
C MET A 100 3.43 12.44 4.67
N LYS A 101 2.36 11.67 4.87
CA LYS A 101 1.01 12.23 5.09
C LYS A 101 0.94 13.04 6.38
N GLU A 102 1.55 12.58 7.47
CA GLU A 102 1.66 13.35 8.73
C GLU A 102 2.43 14.65 8.54
N LEU A 103 3.52 14.63 7.76
CA LEU A 103 4.30 15.81 7.48
C LEU A 103 3.52 16.81 6.61
N ASP A 104 2.78 16.34 5.63
CA ASP A 104 1.97 17.18 4.73
C ASP A 104 0.82 17.85 5.49
N THR A 105 0.14 17.12 6.37
CA THR A 105 -0.88 17.72 7.25
C THR A 105 -0.25 18.74 8.19
N GLY A 106 0.89 18.43 8.82
CA GLY A 106 1.63 19.37 9.67
C GLY A 106 2.06 20.64 8.92
N TYR A 107 2.54 20.49 7.69
CA TYR A 107 2.92 21.61 6.83
C TYR A 107 1.72 22.49 6.46
N SER A 108 0.57 21.88 6.14
CA SER A 108 -0.66 22.62 5.84
C SER A 108 -1.14 23.44 7.04
N LEU A 109 -1.07 22.88 8.26
CA LEU A 109 -1.42 23.56 9.50
C LEU A 109 -0.48 24.75 9.77
N LEU A 110 0.84 24.54 9.70
CA LEU A 110 1.83 25.61 9.86
C LEU A 110 1.65 26.73 8.84
N ARG A 111 1.29 26.39 7.60
CA ARG A 111 1.00 27.38 6.55
C ARG A 111 -0.24 28.21 6.91
N CYS A 112 -1.30 27.57 7.39
CA CYS A 112 -2.50 28.25 7.88
C CYS A 112 -2.18 29.16 9.08
N GLU A 113 -1.47 28.66 10.09
CA GLU A 113 -1.05 29.44 11.26
C GLU A 113 -0.17 30.64 10.86
N ASN A 114 0.81 30.44 9.99
CA ASN A 114 1.66 31.52 9.49
C ASN A 114 0.83 32.60 8.77
N SER A 115 -0.18 32.20 7.98
CA SER A 115 -1.09 33.13 7.33
C SER A 115 -1.97 33.90 8.32
N ALA A 116 -2.47 33.23 9.36
CA ALA A 116 -3.28 33.83 10.41
C ALA A 116 -2.45 34.83 11.25
N LEU A 117 -1.23 34.47 11.64
CA LEU A 117 -0.31 35.34 12.37
C LEU A 117 0.08 36.57 11.53
N LYS A 118 0.32 36.41 10.23
CA LYS A 118 0.55 37.55 9.32
C LYS A 118 -0.65 38.50 9.27
N ALA A 119 -1.87 37.97 9.24
CA ALA A 119 -3.08 38.78 9.27
C ALA A 119 -3.25 39.52 10.60
N GLN A 120 -2.99 38.86 11.73
CA GLN A 120 -3.00 39.49 13.06
C GLN A 120 -1.94 40.59 13.17
N LEU A 121 -0.71 40.33 12.73
CA LEU A 121 0.37 41.32 12.70
C LEU A 121 -0.05 42.56 11.89
N PHE A 122 -0.65 42.37 10.72
CA PHE A 122 -1.15 43.46 9.89
C PHE A 122 -2.24 44.29 10.60
N PHE A 123 -3.12 43.65 11.37
CA PHE A 123 -4.13 44.35 12.16
C PHE A 123 -3.49 45.19 13.28
N VAL A 124 -2.56 44.62 14.04
CA VAL A 124 -1.85 45.33 15.12
C VAL A 124 -1.06 46.53 14.57
N VAL A 125 -0.37 46.38 13.43
CA VAL A 125 0.36 47.47 12.77
C VAL A 125 -0.59 48.62 12.37
N LYS A 126 -1.78 48.28 11.85
CA LYS A 126 -2.80 49.30 11.54
C LYS A 126 -3.33 50.01 12.78
N GLU A 127 -3.57 49.28 13.86
CA GLU A 127 -4.04 49.85 15.12
C GLU A 127 -2.98 50.75 15.75
N GLU A 128 -1.71 50.33 15.74
CA GLU A 128 -0.57 51.14 16.16
C GLU A 128 -0.50 52.44 15.36
N ALA A 129 -0.62 52.38 14.03
CA ALA A 129 -0.65 53.57 13.17
C ALA A 129 -1.81 54.51 13.53
N LYS A 130 -3.01 53.97 13.78
CA LYS A 130 -4.19 54.74 14.21
C LYS A 130 -3.97 55.39 15.59
N LEU A 131 -3.38 54.67 16.54
CA LEU A 131 -3.05 55.18 17.87
C LEU A 131 -1.95 56.25 17.81
N ARG A 132 -0.93 56.07 16.96
CA ARG A 132 0.08 57.10 16.73
C ARG A 132 -0.55 58.39 16.19
N LEU A 133 -1.46 58.28 15.23
CA LEU A 133 -2.21 59.43 14.69
C LEU A 133 -3.07 60.13 15.77
N SER A 134 -3.78 59.38 16.61
CA SER A 134 -4.56 59.96 17.71
C SER A 134 -3.68 60.60 18.79
N MET A 135 -2.49 60.05 19.05
CA MET A 135 -1.52 60.66 19.95
C MET A 135 -0.92 61.94 19.38
N THR A 136 -0.73 62.04 18.05
CA THR A 136 -0.31 63.29 17.41
C THR A 136 -1.39 64.37 17.37
N SER A 137 -2.68 64.02 17.42
CA SER A 137 -3.78 65.00 17.48
C SER A 137 -4.06 65.53 18.89
N LEU A 138 -3.65 64.83 19.95
CA LEU A 138 -3.73 65.30 21.34
C LEU A 138 -3.01 66.64 21.63
N PRO A 139 -1.78 66.89 21.16
CA PRO A 139 -1.15 68.20 21.33
C PRO A 139 -1.90 69.31 20.58
N GLU A 140 -2.52 69.02 19.43
CA GLU A 140 -3.41 69.96 18.73
C GLU A 140 -4.69 70.23 19.53
N LEU A 141 -5.30 69.19 20.10
CA LEU A 141 -6.43 69.31 21.02
C LEU A 141 -6.06 70.16 22.26
N LYS A 142 -4.87 69.94 22.85
CA LYS A 142 -4.34 70.75 23.96
C LYS A 142 -4.16 72.21 23.55
N LYS A 143 -3.66 72.48 22.33
CA LYS A 143 -3.56 73.85 21.79
C LYS A 143 -4.94 74.49 21.63
N ALA A 144 -5.92 73.76 21.08
CA ALA A 144 -7.29 74.24 20.93
C ALA A 144 -7.97 74.53 22.29
N ILE A 145 -7.81 73.65 23.29
CA ILE A 145 -8.31 73.85 24.65
C ILE A 145 -7.67 75.07 25.31
N ARG A 146 -6.34 75.27 25.15
CA ARG A 146 -5.66 76.48 25.64
C ARG A 146 -6.20 77.74 24.97
N GLY A 147 -6.47 77.69 23.66
CA GLY A 147 -7.10 78.78 22.91
C GLY A 147 -8.51 79.10 23.40
N LEU A 148 -9.35 78.08 23.61
CA LEU A 148 -10.70 78.21 24.16
C LEU A 148 -10.70 78.73 25.60
N LYS A 149 -9.80 78.25 26.47
CA LYS A 149 -9.63 78.80 27.81
C LYS A 149 -9.29 80.29 27.77
N LYS A 150 -8.35 80.69 26.91
CA LYS A 150 -7.98 82.11 26.70
C LYS A 150 -9.15 82.94 26.16
N LYS A 151 -9.98 82.38 25.27
CA LYS A 151 -11.20 83.03 24.78
C LYS A 151 -12.27 83.16 25.88
N LYS A 152 -12.44 82.15 26.75
CA LYS A 152 -13.35 82.21 27.91
C LYS A 152 -12.91 83.24 28.96
N THR A 153 -11.60 83.45 29.14
CA THR A 153 -11.06 84.51 30.02
C THR A 153 -11.09 85.89 29.39
N ARG A 154 -11.27 85.98 28.07
CA ARG A 154 -11.35 87.25 27.31
C ARG A 154 -12.74 87.56 26.76
N ALA A 155 -13.75 86.75 27.10
CA ALA A 155 -15.12 87.10 26.79
C ALA A 155 -15.53 88.25 27.73
N PRO A 156 -15.87 89.44 27.22
CA PRO A 156 -16.45 90.47 28.06
C PRO A 156 -17.78 89.94 28.57
N SER A 157 -17.95 89.99 29.89
CA SER A 157 -19.27 89.92 30.50
C SER A 157 -20.12 91.02 29.89
N SER A 158 -21.01 90.67 28.97
CA SER A 158 -22.03 91.56 28.45
C SER A 158 -23.41 90.94 28.72
N PRO A 159 -24.45 91.78 28.86
CA PRO A 159 -25.41 91.66 29.94
C PRO A 159 -26.73 91.01 29.51
N LEU A 160 -27.48 90.54 30.50
CA LEU A 160 -28.94 90.45 30.51
C LEU A 160 -29.60 89.85 29.24
N VAL A 161 -29.65 88.52 29.16
CA VAL A 161 -30.80 87.86 28.52
C VAL A 161 -31.79 87.50 29.62
N ARG A 162 -32.91 88.22 29.57
CA ARG A 162 -34.17 88.07 30.29
C ARG A 162 -34.49 86.62 30.69
N LYS A 163 -34.91 86.48 31.95
CA LYS A 163 -35.76 85.38 32.40
C LYS A 163 -37.06 85.38 31.59
N GLU A 164 -37.23 84.41 30.71
CA GLU A 164 -38.55 83.96 30.28
C GLU A 164 -38.79 82.56 30.87
N LYS A 165 -39.81 82.46 31.74
CA LYS A 165 -40.50 81.20 32.07
C LYS A 165 -41.84 81.19 31.29
N PRO A 166 -42.59 80.08 31.24
CA PRO A 166 -42.50 79.01 30.26
C PRO A 166 -43.81 78.89 29.45
N LYS A 167 -43.75 78.57 28.15
CA LYS A 167 -44.94 78.11 27.41
C LYS A 167 -45.01 76.59 27.44
N LYS A 168 -46.04 76.04 28.08
CA LYS A 168 -46.46 74.64 27.95
C LYS A 168 -46.76 74.32 26.47
N PRO A 169 -46.36 73.14 25.99
CA PRO A 169 -47.33 72.21 25.41
C PRO A 169 -47.18 70.83 26.07
N VAL A 170 -48.27 70.30 26.62
CA VAL A 170 -49.07 69.19 26.06
C VAL A 170 -48.48 67.83 26.46
N GLU A 171 -49.36 67.02 27.00
CA GLU A 171 -49.13 65.73 27.63
C GLU A 171 -48.44 64.73 26.71
N GLY A 172 -47.64 63.86 27.35
CA GLY A 172 -47.45 62.49 26.89
C GLY A 172 -46.41 62.27 25.80
N GLN A 173 -45.14 62.18 26.21
CA GLN A 173 -44.26 61.02 25.95
C GLN A 173 -42.82 61.38 26.33
N ILE A 174 -42.43 60.97 27.54
CA ILE A 174 -41.03 60.82 27.88
C ILE A 174 -40.56 59.58 27.12
N LEU A 175 -39.96 59.76 25.94
CA LEU A 175 -39.14 58.73 25.32
C LEU A 175 -37.85 58.62 26.14
N GLU A 176 -37.93 57.83 27.22
CA GLU A 176 -36.77 57.40 27.99
C GLU A 176 -35.88 56.58 27.03
N GLY A 177 -34.79 57.20 26.57
CA GLY A 177 -33.84 56.58 25.65
C GLY A 177 -33.39 55.22 26.18
N ASN A 178 -33.55 54.18 25.35
CA ASN A 178 -33.18 52.82 25.69
C ASN A 178 -31.66 52.76 25.93
N LYS A 179 -31.24 52.53 27.17
CA LYS A 179 -29.83 52.45 27.62
C LYS A 179 -29.10 51.19 27.11
N GLY A 180 -29.43 50.71 25.91
CA GLY A 180 -28.79 49.55 25.27
C GLY A 180 -29.34 48.18 25.68
N PHE A 181 -30.54 48.09 26.30
CA PHE A 181 -31.12 46.81 26.72
C PHE A 181 -32.17 46.30 25.71
N LEU A 182 -32.07 45.01 25.34
CA LEU A 182 -33.02 44.33 24.44
C LEU A 182 -34.38 44.04 25.11
N ILE A 183 -34.43 43.99 26.44
CA ILE A 183 -35.64 43.74 27.24
C ILE A 183 -35.55 44.61 28.50
N LYS A 184 -36.58 45.40 28.81
CA LYS A 184 -36.69 46.18 30.06
C LYS A 184 -38.03 45.84 30.72
N ASN A 185 -38.01 45.44 31.99
CA ASN A 185 -39.19 45.07 32.77
C ASN A 185 -40.06 43.96 32.14
N GLY A 186 -39.42 42.91 31.58
CA GLY A 186 -40.12 41.74 31.04
C GLY A 186 -40.86 41.97 29.72
N LYS A 187 -40.79 43.17 29.13
CA LYS A 187 -41.36 43.49 27.82
C LYS A 187 -40.24 43.79 26.81
N PRO A 188 -40.29 43.22 25.59
CA PRO A 188 -39.29 43.51 24.56
C PRO A 188 -39.39 44.98 24.15
N THR A 189 -38.24 45.64 24.05
CA THR A 189 -38.13 47.07 23.72
C THR A 189 -38.14 47.35 22.21
N PHE A 190 -38.28 46.32 21.38
CA PHE A 190 -38.41 46.44 19.92
C PHE A 190 -39.87 46.36 19.49
N ILE A 191 -40.31 47.33 18.69
CA ILE A 191 -41.69 47.44 18.19
C ILE A 191 -42.00 46.40 17.10
N LYS A 192 -40.98 45.75 16.52
CA LYS A 192 -41.12 44.79 15.41
C LYS A 192 -40.74 43.37 15.86
N THR A 193 -41.68 42.44 15.77
CA THR A 193 -41.44 41.00 15.90
C THR A 193 -40.67 40.49 14.69
N ILE A 194 -39.42 40.10 14.89
CA ILE A 194 -38.61 39.42 13.86
C ILE A 194 -38.90 37.92 13.98
N ARG A 195 -39.49 37.32 12.94
CA ARG A 195 -39.72 35.87 12.85
C ARG A 195 -38.44 35.24 12.29
N ILE A 196 -37.72 34.48 13.11
CA ILE A 196 -36.53 33.74 12.70
C ILE A 196 -36.97 32.34 12.31
N GLU A 197 -36.88 31.99 11.04
CA GLU A 197 -37.06 30.62 10.55
C GLU A 197 -35.69 29.95 10.44
N VAL A 198 -35.52 28.84 11.14
CA VAL A 198 -34.29 28.05 11.14
C VAL A 198 -34.48 26.90 10.15
N VAL A 199 -33.71 26.90 9.06
CA VAL A 199 -33.65 25.78 8.11
C VAL A 199 -32.50 24.88 8.55
N PRO A 200 -32.74 23.58 8.86
CA PRO A 200 -31.67 22.66 9.20
C PRO A 200 -30.80 22.37 7.96
N THR A 201 -29.50 22.58 8.09
CA THR A 201 -28.53 22.18 7.07
C THR A 201 -28.51 20.65 7.02
N SER A 202 -28.79 20.07 5.85
CA SER A 202 -28.67 18.63 5.65
C SER A 202 -27.23 18.18 5.90
N SER A 203 -27.10 17.27 6.87
CA SER A 203 -25.84 16.60 7.23
C SER A 203 -25.21 15.91 6.02
N ARG A 204 -23.95 16.22 5.74
CA ARG A 204 -23.04 15.41 4.93
C ARG A 204 -21.91 14.91 5.80
#